data_AF-A0A926NAX3-F1
#
_entry.id   AF-A0A926NAX3-F1
#
_cell.length_a   1.000
_cell.length_b   1.000
_cell.length_c   1.000
_cell.angle_alpha   90.00
_cell.angle_beta   90.00
_cell.angle_gamma   90.00
#
_symmetry.space_group_name_H-M   'P 1'
#
loop_
_entity.id
_entity.type
_entity.pdbx_description
1 polymer ?
#
loop_
_entity_poly.entity_id
_entity_poly.type
_entity_poly.pdbx_seq_one_letter_code
_entity_poly.pdbx_strand_id
1 'polypeptide(L)'
;MLINLKKVTRIGLAIATVFATSIVGGNADSVQAAQTVYKAKSYDYITTNDFNVIRTHASNIKAVKINQALPYTDYYGINGGLYNFATKSTPASASNIFWEKSKDGVPNTLNDHNTGYKYRGTLVTYKDPVKGTVAVVKSYTDISAVKSDLGQNLDYRNMLGGGNLYVKQDEATFRKGFKAEGWDSLNHQPDATGANRTGIGVKYENGQSYLYLFTSKKHTSLINLRNTMKALGCKEGIWLDGGHSTQMQVKTSPTNTLKFAEPYEGQLRRIHHAVTLINKN
;
A
#
# COMPACT_ATOMS: atom_id res chain seq x y z
N MET A 1 44.20 44.05 6.43
CA MET A 1 44.18 42.87 5.53
C MET A 1 43.12 41.91 6.05
N LEU A 2 41.91 41.94 5.50
CA LEU A 2 40.79 41.10 5.91
C LEU A 2 40.88 39.73 5.22
N ILE A 3 40.89 38.64 6.01
CA ILE A 3 40.76 37.28 5.47
C ILE A 3 39.31 36.82 5.66
N ASN A 4 38.71 36.46 4.54
CA ASN A 4 37.33 36.07 4.35
C ASN A 4 37.17 34.57 4.65
N LEU A 5 36.54 34.20 5.77
CA LEU A 5 36.26 32.80 6.13
C LEU A 5 34.93 32.35 5.49
N LYS A 6 35.06 31.62 4.37
CA LYS A 6 33.95 30.93 3.71
C LYS A 6 33.30 29.90 4.65
N LYS A 7 31.97 29.98 4.77
CA LYS A 7 31.10 28.95 5.36
C LYS A 7 31.36 27.59 4.69
N VAL A 8 31.75 26.60 5.50
CA VAL A 8 31.75 25.19 5.12
C VAL A 8 30.36 24.63 5.42
N THR A 9 29.61 24.32 4.36
CA THR A 9 28.32 23.63 4.44
C THR A 9 28.57 22.16 4.79
N ARG A 10 28.12 21.71 5.98
CA ARG A 10 28.15 20.29 6.37
C ARG A 10 27.18 19.50 5.49
N ILE A 11 27.72 18.65 4.61
CA ILE A 11 26.96 17.59 3.96
C ILE A 11 26.78 16.48 5.01
N GLY A 12 25.55 16.33 5.51
CA GLY A 12 25.19 15.24 6.41
C GLY A 12 25.17 13.92 5.65
N LEU A 13 26.17 13.08 5.90
CA LEU A 13 26.22 11.70 5.45
C LEU A 13 25.22 10.89 6.28
N ALA A 14 24.11 10.47 5.67
CA ALA A 14 23.13 9.61 6.31
C ALA A 14 23.70 8.19 6.47
N ILE A 15 23.92 7.77 7.71
CA ILE A 15 24.33 6.41 8.06
C ILE A 15 23.16 5.47 7.79
N ALA A 16 23.34 4.51 6.89
CA ALA A 16 22.38 3.44 6.63
C ALA A 16 22.37 2.48 7.84
N THR A 17 21.28 2.45 8.60
CA THR A 17 21.08 1.45 9.67
C THR A 17 20.50 0.18 9.06
N VAL A 18 21.24 -0.92 9.13
CA VAL A 18 20.74 -2.26 8.77
C VAL A 18 20.11 -2.88 10.02
N PHE A 19 18.81 -3.13 10.00
CA PHE A 19 18.14 -3.95 11.02
C PHE A 19 18.08 -5.39 10.52
N ALA A 20 18.98 -6.24 11.00
CA ALA A 20 18.88 -7.69 10.82
C ALA A 20 18.07 -8.27 11.99
N THR A 21 16.78 -8.47 11.82
CA THR A 21 15.98 -9.33 12.72
C THR A 21 15.99 -10.75 12.18
N SER A 22 16.74 -11.65 12.84
CA SER A 22 16.62 -13.09 12.64
C SER A 22 15.34 -13.59 13.32
N ILE A 23 14.38 -14.11 12.55
CA ILE A 23 13.20 -14.79 13.08
C ILE A 23 13.53 -16.29 13.18
N VAL A 24 13.57 -16.81 14.40
CA VAL A 24 13.70 -18.25 14.67
C VAL A 24 12.30 -18.86 14.73
N GLY A 25 12.02 -19.85 13.87
CA GLY A 25 10.90 -20.76 14.01
C GLY A 25 9.84 -20.68 12.91
N GLY A 26 9.95 -21.57 11.91
CA GLY A 26 8.89 -21.92 10.95
C GLY A 26 9.30 -21.70 9.49
N ASN A 27 9.61 -22.79 8.77
CA ASN A 27 9.95 -22.89 7.34
C ASN A 27 10.59 -21.63 6.73
N ALA A 28 11.92 -21.57 6.88
CA ALA A 28 12.77 -20.49 6.39
C ALA A 28 12.97 -20.55 4.88
N ASP A 29 11.96 -20.10 4.12
CA ASP A 29 12.29 -19.28 2.95
C ASP A 29 12.71 -17.92 3.50
N SER A 30 14.02 -17.68 3.44
CA SER A 30 14.71 -16.62 4.17
C SER A 30 14.14 -15.23 3.86
N VAL A 31 13.32 -14.68 4.75
CA VAL A 31 13.00 -13.25 4.69
C VAL A 31 14.22 -12.47 5.20
N GLN A 32 15.16 -12.20 4.27
CA GLN A 32 16.44 -11.52 4.50
C GLN A 32 16.32 -9.99 4.48
N ALA A 33 17.35 -9.34 5.05
CA ALA A 33 17.35 -8.00 5.65
C ALA A 33 16.61 -6.90 4.88
N ALA A 34 15.65 -6.26 5.55
CA ALA A 34 15.11 -4.99 5.10
C ALA A 34 16.17 -3.89 5.30
N GLN A 35 16.46 -3.14 4.24
CA GLN A 35 17.39 -2.02 4.28
C GLN A 35 16.62 -0.72 4.09
N THR A 36 16.72 0.19 5.06
CA THR A 36 16.29 1.58 4.87
C THR A 36 17.28 2.26 3.92
N VAL A 37 16.82 2.60 2.72
CA VAL A 37 17.62 3.25 1.68
C VAL A 37 17.55 4.76 1.81
N TYR A 38 16.39 5.29 2.22
CA TYR A 38 16.21 6.74 2.41
C TYR A 38 15.25 7.03 3.54
N LYS A 39 15.58 8.02 4.38
CA LYS A 39 14.73 8.53 5.45
C LYS A 39 14.41 9.98 5.15
N ALA A 40 13.17 10.22 4.75
CA ALA A 40 12.58 11.54 4.65
C ALA A 40 12.03 11.95 6.03
N LYS A 41 11.62 13.21 6.18
CA LYS A 41 10.93 13.70 7.38
C LYS A 41 9.59 12.99 7.58
N SER A 42 8.89 12.65 6.50
CA SER A 42 7.53 12.11 6.56
C SER A 42 7.36 10.64 6.17
N TYR A 43 8.42 9.97 5.68
CA TYR A 43 8.41 8.55 5.35
C TYR A 43 9.83 7.98 5.28
N ASP A 44 9.93 6.65 5.33
CA ASP A 44 11.13 5.90 4.98
C ASP A 44 10.90 5.11 3.68
N TYR A 45 11.88 5.11 2.80
CA TYR A 45 11.96 4.17 1.69
C TYR A 45 12.86 3.00 2.09
N ILE A 46 12.26 1.82 2.09
CA ILE A 46 12.86 0.55 2.50
C ILE A 46 12.87 -0.36 1.29
N THR A 47 13.93 -1.16 1.17
CA THR A 47 13.97 -2.23 0.19
C THR A 47 14.20 -3.56 0.87
N THR A 48 13.57 -4.60 0.33
CA THR A 48 13.89 -6.00 0.61
C THR A 48 14.40 -6.64 -0.69
N ASN A 49 14.75 -7.91 -0.66
CA ASN A 49 15.13 -8.63 -1.89
C ASN A 49 14.02 -8.59 -2.95
N ASP A 50 12.76 -8.71 -2.52
CA ASP A 50 11.63 -8.89 -3.44
C ASP A 50 10.72 -7.66 -3.55
N PHE A 51 10.83 -6.69 -2.64
CA PHE A 51 9.89 -5.56 -2.58
C PHE A 51 10.56 -4.20 -2.41
N ASN A 52 9.94 -3.21 -3.02
CA ASN A 52 10.09 -1.80 -2.68
C ASN A 52 9.00 -1.45 -1.66
N VAL A 53 9.35 -0.72 -0.60
CA VAL A 53 8.42 -0.43 0.49
C VAL A 53 8.52 1.03 0.91
N ILE A 54 7.39 1.71 1.04
CA ILE A 54 7.29 3.04 1.65
C ILE A 54 6.66 2.86 3.03
N ARG A 55 7.42 3.14 4.09
CA ARG A 55 6.88 3.22 5.46
C ARG A 55 6.50 4.66 5.75
N THR A 56 5.25 4.91 6.09
CA THR A 56 4.73 6.26 6.35
C THR A 56 3.68 6.25 7.45
N HIS A 57 3.49 7.36 8.15
CA HIS A 57 2.40 7.48 9.11
C HIS A 57 1.05 7.41 8.38
N ALA A 58 0.03 6.78 8.98
CA ALA A 58 -1.28 6.63 8.35
C ALA A 58 -1.96 7.97 8.00
N SER A 59 -1.61 9.04 8.71
CA SER A 59 -2.10 10.39 8.41
C SER A 59 -1.45 11.03 7.17
N ASN A 60 -0.36 10.45 6.65
CA ASN A 60 0.40 10.99 5.52
C ASN A 60 0.02 10.31 4.20
N ILE A 61 -1.13 9.64 4.13
CA ILE A 61 -1.64 9.07 2.89
C ILE A 61 -2.97 9.67 2.46
N LYS A 62 -3.18 9.67 1.15
CA LYS A 62 -4.42 10.03 0.50
C LYS A 62 -4.67 9.15 -0.71
N ALA A 63 -5.85 8.56 -0.79
CA ALA A 63 -6.35 7.89 -1.98
C ALA A 63 -6.77 8.94 -3.01
N VAL A 64 -6.30 8.84 -4.26
CA VAL A 64 -6.62 9.82 -5.32
C VAL A 64 -6.95 9.12 -6.65
N LYS A 65 -7.80 9.77 -7.46
CA LYS A 65 -8.05 9.38 -8.85
C LYS A 65 -7.02 10.06 -9.76
N ILE A 66 -6.34 9.28 -10.61
CA ILE A 66 -5.28 9.81 -11.50
C ILE A 66 -5.49 9.47 -12.98
N ASN A 67 -6.19 8.37 -13.28
CA ASN A 67 -6.46 7.89 -14.65
C ASN A 67 -5.22 7.84 -15.58
N GLN A 68 -4.00 7.71 -15.06
CA GLN A 68 -2.74 7.70 -15.80
C GLN A 68 -1.75 6.75 -15.09
N ALA A 69 -0.67 6.34 -15.74
CA ALA A 69 0.41 5.63 -15.06
C ALA A 69 1.06 6.55 -14.01
N LEU A 70 1.32 6.02 -12.82
CA LEU A 70 1.87 6.77 -11.68
C LEU A 70 3.20 7.48 -12.01
N PRO A 71 4.15 6.87 -12.78
CA PRO A 71 5.39 7.54 -13.21
C PRO A 71 5.23 8.83 -14.02
N TYR A 72 4.06 9.03 -14.63
CA TYR A 72 3.74 10.23 -15.42
C TYR A 72 2.99 11.30 -14.63
N THR A 73 2.85 11.10 -13.32
CA THR A 73 2.23 12.07 -12.42
C THR A 73 3.28 12.67 -11.49
N ASP A 74 2.90 13.71 -10.75
CA ASP A 74 3.73 14.24 -9.65
C ASP A 74 3.47 13.53 -8.32
N TYR A 75 2.60 12.51 -8.29
CA TYR A 75 2.26 11.81 -7.06
C TYR A 75 3.37 10.85 -6.63
N TYR A 76 3.54 10.72 -5.32
CA TYR A 76 4.47 9.77 -4.70
C TYR A 76 3.62 8.75 -3.97
N GLY A 77 3.87 7.45 -4.13
CA GLY A 77 3.03 6.40 -3.58
C GLY A 77 3.02 5.14 -4.43
N ILE A 78 1.89 4.42 -4.39
CA ILE A 78 1.66 3.17 -5.12
C ILE A 78 0.29 3.19 -5.81
N ASN A 79 0.02 2.21 -6.68
CA ASN A 79 -1.32 2.04 -7.23
C ASN A 79 -2.36 1.68 -6.14
N GLY A 80 -3.60 2.10 -6.35
CA GLY A 80 -4.66 2.14 -5.32
C GLY A 80 -5.86 1.22 -5.55
N GLY A 81 -5.82 0.32 -6.52
CA GLY A 81 -6.76 -0.82 -6.53
C GLY A 81 -7.37 -1.26 -7.86
N LEU A 82 -7.37 -0.47 -8.94
CA LEU A 82 -7.95 -0.90 -10.22
C LEU A 82 -7.18 -0.34 -11.42
N TYR A 83 -6.95 -1.19 -12.44
CA TYR A 83 -6.46 -0.78 -13.75
C TYR A 83 -7.55 -0.12 -14.58
N ASN A 84 -7.15 0.82 -15.44
CA ASN A 84 -8.01 1.46 -16.41
C ASN A 84 -7.69 0.92 -17.81
N PHE A 85 -8.64 0.24 -18.45
CA PHE A 85 -8.61 0.06 -19.90
C PHE A 85 -9.33 1.25 -20.53
N ALA A 86 -8.62 2.05 -21.35
CA ALA A 86 -9.20 3.19 -22.05
C ALA A 86 -10.42 2.82 -22.94
N THR A 87 -10.60 1.53 -23.24
CA THR A 87 -11.61 1.00 -24.16
C THR A 87 -12.55 -0.04 -23.55
N LYS A 88 -12.39 -0.42 -22.27
CA LYS A 88 -13.24 -1.44 -21.62
C LYS A 88 -13.65 -0.98 -20.23
N SER A 89 -14.93 -1.12 -19.91
CA SER A 89 -15.41 -0.96 -18.55
C SER A 89 -14.71 -1.94 -17.61
N THR A 90 -14.37 -1.48 -16.40
CA THR A 90 -13.84 -2.35 -15.35
C THR A 90 -14.83 -3.48 -15.10
N PRO A 91 -14.39 -4.76 -15.12
CA PRO A 91 -15.28 -5.85 -14.79
C PRO A 91 -15.90 -5.63 -13.41
N ALA A 92 -17.23 -5.67 -13.32
CA ALA A 92 -18.01 -5.59 -12.08
C ALA A 92 -17.44 -6.47 -10.96
N SER A 93 -16.94 -7.65 -11.34
CA SER A 93 -16.36 -8.63 -10.43
C SER A 93 -15.06 -8.21 -9.76
N ALA A 94 -14.37 -7.22 -10.32
CA ALA A 94 -13.10 -6.67 -9.85
C ALA A 94 -13.26 -5.39 -9.02
N SER A 95 -14.43 -4.74 -9.06
CA SER A 95 -14.71 -3.52 -8.30
C SER A 95 -14.58 -3.74 -6.78
N ASN A 96 -13.96 -2.77 -6.11
CA ASN A 96 -13.74 -2.76 -4.66
C ASN A 96 -14.09 -1.39 -4.07
N ILE A 97 -14.22 -1.31 -2.74
CA ILE A 97 -14.47 -0.04 -2.04
C ILE A 97 -13.34 0.96 -2.37
N PHE A 98 -13.71 2.14 -2.85
CA PHE A 98 -12.79 3.27 -2.93
C PHE A 98 -13.50 4.51 -2.42
N TRP A 99 -12.98 5.06 -1.32
CA TRP A 99 -13.55 6.22 -0.68
C TRP A 99 -12.45 7.13 -0.16
N GLU A 100 -12.56 8.41 -0.48
CA GLU A 100 -11.78 9.47 0.15
C GLU A 100 -12.72 10.55 0.69
N LYS A 101 -12.34 11.16 1.81
CA LYS A 101 -13.00 12.38 2.27
C LYS A 101 -12.66 13.51 1.29
N SER A 102 -13.66 14.10 0.64
CA SER A 102 -13.42 15.29 -0.20
C SER A 102 -13.06 16.50 0.66
N LYS A 103 -12.51 17.54 0.01
CA LYS A 103 -12.24 18.83 0.64
C LYS A 103 -13.51 19.51 1.16
N ASP A 104 -14.65 19.25 0.54
CA ASP A 104 -15.92 19.93 0.82
C ASP A 104 -16.81 19.12 1.79
N GLY A 105 -16.28 18.04 2.38
CA GLY A 105 -17.01 17.17 3.30
C GLY A 105 -18.00 16.21 2.63
N VAL A 106 -18.34 16.41 1.35
CA VAL A 106 -19.13 15.48 0.53
C VAL A 106 -18.24 14.37 0.02
N PRO A 107 -18.38 13.10 0.42
CA PRO A 107 -17.53 12.03 -0.07
C PRO A 107 -17.28 12.06 -1.58
N ASN A 108 -16.02 11.94 -2.01
CA ASN A 108 -15.77 11.42 -3.35
C ASN A 108 -16.00 9.91 -3.27
N THR A 109 -17.28 9.51 -3.16
CA THR A 109 -17.68 8.14 -3.43
C THR A 109 -17.49 7.94 -4.92
N LEU A 110 -16.34 7.39 -5.30
CA LEU A 110 -16.20 6.79 -6.61
C LEU A 110 -16.96 5.47 -6.54
N ASN A 111 -18.27 5.55 -6.76
CA ASN A 111 -19.10 4.39 -7.02
C ASN A 111 -18.61 3.73 -8.31
N ASP A 112 -17.64 2.82 -8.21
CA ASP A 112 -17.56 1.70 -9.16
C ASP A 112 -18.38 0.54 -8.59
N HIS A 113 -19.59 0.81 -8.11
CA HIS A 113 -20.61 -0.21 -7.91
C HIS A 113 -21.04 -0.70 -9.28
N ASN A 114 -20.48 -1.83 -9.69
CA ASN A 114 -21.12 -2.64 -10.69
C ASN A 114 -21.33 -4.02 -10.06
N THR A 115 -22.59 -4.26 -9.71
CA THR A 115 -23.24 -5.56 -9.42
C THR A 115 -22.52 -6.55 -8.49
N GLY A 116 -22.92 -6.53 -7.21
CA GLY A 116 -22.65 -7.58 -6.22
C GLY A 116 -21.86 -7.06 -5.02
N TYR A 117 -22.49 -6.99 -3.86
CA TYR A 117 -21.83 -6.73 -2.57
C TYR A 117 -20.79 -7.81 -2.32
N LYS A 118 -19.50 -7.52 -2.54
CA LYS A 118 -18.42 -8.49 -2.32
C LYS A 118 -17.74 -8.22 -1.00
N TYR A 119 -17.72 -9.21 -0.14
CA TYR A 119 -16.97 -9.20 1.11
C TYR A 119 -15.47 -9.21 0.79
N ARG A 120 -14.77 -8.09 1.03
CA ARG A 120 -13.37 -7.88 0.60
C ARG A 120 -12.56 -7.19 1.68
N GLY A 121 -11.30 -7.59 1.83
CA GLY A 121 -10.35 -6.90 2.69
C GLY A 121 -10.28 -5.41 2.39
N THR A 122 -10.49 -4.59 3.39
CA THR A 122 -10.59 -3.14 3.24
C THR A 122 -9.73 -2.46 4.29
N LEU A 123 -8.78 -1.65 3.83
CA LEU A 123 -8.06 -0.71 4.67
C LEU A 123 -8.96 0.49 4.93
N VAL A 124 -9.19 0.79 6.21
CA VAL A 124 -9.92 1.98 6.65
C VAL A 124 -8.99 2.82 7.50
N THR A 125 -8.91 4.11 7.20
CA THR A 125 -8.22 5.10 8.03
C THR A 125 -9.19 6.15 8.52
N TYR A 126 -9.09 6.49 9.80
CA TYR A 126 -9.94 7.51 10.43
C TYR A 126 -9.17 8.22 11.54
N LYS A 127 -9.62 9.42 11.91
CA LYS A 127 -9.07 10.15 13.05
C LYS A 127 -9.83 9.78 14.32
N ASP A 128 -9.12 9.20 15.27
CA ASP A 128 -9.55 8.98 16.64
C ASP A 128 -9.14 10.19 17.50
N PRO A 129 -10.01 10.70 18.38
CA PRO A 129 -9.70 11.87 19.22
C PRO A 129 -8.51 11.68 20.16
N VAL A 130 -8.24 10.45 20.58
CA VAL A 130 -7.23 10.11 21.58
C VAL A 130 -5.98 9.53 20.91
N LYS A 131 -6.17 8.62 19.95
CA LYS A 131 -5.09 7.86 19.32
C LYS A 131 -4.50 8.54 18.08
N GLY A 132 -5.12 9.60 17.58
CA GLY A 132 -4.73 10.22 16.31
C GLY A 132 -5.25 9.43 15.11
N THR A 133 -4.50 9.36 14.01
CA THR A 133 -4.96 8.59 12.84
C THR A 133 -4.78 7.09 13.05
N VAL A 134 -5.90 6.37 13.03
CA VAL A 134 -5.95 4.92 13.15
C VAL A 134 -6.10 4.30 11.75
N ALA A 135 -5.42 3.18 11.53
CA ALA A 135 -5.58 2.35 10.34
C ALA A 135 -5.98 0.92 10.75
N VAL A 136 -7.03 0.39 10.14
CA VAL A 136 -7.49 -0.99 10.38
C VAL A 136 -7.72 -1.71 9.06
N VAL A 137 -7.51 -3.02 9.04
CA VAL A 137 -7.96 -3.89 7.95
C VAL A 137 -8.99 -4.88 8.44
N LYS A 138 -10.18 -4.81 7.86
CA LYS A 138 -11.28 -5.76 8.04
C LYS A 138 -11.93 -6.01 6.69
N SER A 139 -12.64 -7.11 6.56
CA SER A 139 -13.34 -7.42 5.31
C SER A 139 -14.78 -6.88 5.39
N TYR A 140 -15.19 -6.12 4.38
CA TYR A 140 -16.52 -5.47 4.30
C TYR A 140 -17.11 -5.62 2.91
N THR A 141 -18.43 -5.47 2.81
CA THR A 141 -19.17 -5.49 1.54
C THR A 141 -19.21 -4.13 0.86
N ASP A 142 -19.28 -3.06 1.66
CA ASP A 142 -19.49 -1.69 1.22
C ASP A 142 -19.16 -0.69 2.35
N ILE A 143 -19.28 0.60 2.04
CA ILE A 143 -19.03 1.71 2.98
C ILE A 143 -20.04 1.73 4.13
N SER A 144 -21.29 1.34 3.90
CA SER A 144 -22.32 1.30 4.95
C SER A 144 -21.97 0.24 6.00
N ALA A 145 -21.47 -0.93 5.57
CA ALA A 145 -20.97 -1.97 6.46
C ALA A 145 -19.76 -1.49 7.29
N VAL A 146 -18.82 -0.75 6.67
CA VAL A 146 -17.69 -0.12 7.39
C VAL A 146 -18.21 0.80 8.49
N LYS A 147 -19.13 1.71 8.16
CA LYS A 147 -19.67 2.70 9.10
C LYS A 147 -20.54 2.10 10.20
N SER A 148 -21.25 1.00 9.88
CA SER A 148 -22.04 0.25 10.86
C SER A 148 -21.14 -0.41 11.91
N ASP A 149 -20.05 -1.04 11.49
CA ASP A 149 -19.11 -1.73 12.40
C ASP A 149 -18.20 -0.77 13.18
N LEU A 150 -17.64 0.25 12.53
CA LEU A 150 -16.67 1.15 13.17
C LEU A 150 -17.30 2.39 13.82
N GLY A 151 -18.52 2.76 13.42
CA GLY A 151 -19.25 3.91 13.94
C GLY A 151 -19.51 4.98 12.88
N GLN A 152 -20.75 5.45 12.81
CA GLN A 152 -21.22 6.35 11.75
C GLN A 152 -20.52 7.73 11.74
N ASN A 153 -20.07 8.19 12.90
CA ASN A 153 -19.60 9.56 13.12
C ASN A 153 -18.07 9.69 13.22
N LEU A 154 -17.31 8.65 12.89
CA LEU A 154 -15.85 8.75 12.85
C LEU A 154 -15.40 9.70 11.73
N ASP A 155 -14.29 10.40 11.95
CA ASP A 155 -13.64 11.24 10.93
C ASP A 155 -12.81 10.36 9.97
N TYR A 156 -13.52 9.61 9.12
CA TYR A 156 -12.93 8.78 8.08
C TYR A 156 -12.08 9.61 7.11
N ARG A 157 -10.93 9.05 6.72
CA ARG A 157 -9.97 9.68 5.79
C ARG A 157 -9.89 8.93 4.46
N ASN A 158 -9.72 7.62 4.52
CA ASN A 158 -9.65 6.75 3.34
C ASN A 158 -10.32 5.41 3.64
N MET A 159 -11.00 4.83 2.65
CA MET A 159 -11.38 3.40 2.61
C MET A 159 -10.94 2.82 1.27
N LEU A 160 -10.14 1.75 1.33
CA LEU A 160 -9.48 1.15 0.18
C LEU A 160 -9.68 -0.36 0.22
N GLY A 161 -10.48 -0.88 -0.70
CA GLY A 161 -10.76 -2.29 -0.85
C GLY A 161 -9.69 -3.00 -1.69
N GLY A 162 -9.44 -4.25 -1.34
CA GLY A 162 -8.49 -5.17 -1.95
C GLY A 162 -8.78 -6.57 -1.44
N GLY A 163 -7.77 -7.45 -1.38
CA GLY A 163 -7.93 -8.76 -0.73
C GLY A 163 -7.23 -8.81 0.62
N ASN A 164 -7.89 -9.35 1.64
CA ASN A 164 -7.31 -9.42 2.98
C ASN A 164 -6.20 -10.46 3.04
N LEU A 165 -5.03 -10.06 3.54
CA LEU A 165 -3.87 -10.93 3.69
C LEU A 165 -3.85 -11.71 5.01
N TYR A 166 -4.72 -11.37 5.96
CA TYR A 166 -4.79 -12.00 7.29
C TYR A 166 -3.39 -12.15 7.91
N VAL A 167 -2.59 -11.08 7.87
CA VAL A 167 -1.14 -11.09 8.13
C VAL A 167 -0.77 -11.72 9.48
N LYS A 168 -1.52 -11.43 10.54
CA LYS A 168 -1.32 -12.00 11.89
C LYS A 168 -1.65 -13.49 12.01
N GLN A 169 -2.52 -14.01 11.16
CA GLN A 169 -3.11 -15.33 11.33
C GLN A 169 -2.18 -16.43 10.82
N ASP A 170 -2.56 -17.69 11.00
CA ASP A 170 -1.90 -18.79 10.29
C ASP A 170 -2.27 -18.80 8.79
N GLU A 171 -1.57 -19.63 8.02
CA GLU A 171 -1.83 -19.75 6.59
C GLU A 171 -3.19 -20.39 6.29
N ALA A 172 -3.67 -21.32 7.11
CA ALA A 172 -4.96 -21.97 6.93
C ALA A 172 -6.12 -20.96 7.01
N THR A 173 -6.09 -20.07 7.99
CA THR A 173 -7.03 -18.97 8.18
C THR A 173 -6.95 -17.99 7.02
N PHE A 174 -5.74 -17.66 6.56
CA PHE A 174 -5.55 -16.84 5.36
C PHE A 174 -6.23 -17.49 4.14
N ARG A 175 -5.97 -18.76 3.86
CA ARG A 175 -6.57 -19.48 2.72
C ARG A 175 -8.09 -19.60 2.83
N LYS A 176 -8.62 -19.81 4.05
CA LYS A 176 -10.07 -19.81 4.30
C LYS A 176 -10.67 -18.44 3.99
N GLY A 177 -10.05 -17.37 4.48
CA GLY A 177 -10.47 -16.00 4.20
C GLY A 177 -10.39 -15.64 2.72
N PHE A 178 -9.33 -16.05 2.02
CA PHE A 178 -9.16 -15.88 0.58
C PHE A 178 -10.33 -16.46 -0.21
N LYS A 179 -10.75 -17.69 0.13
CA LYS A 179 -11.92 -18.36 -0.47
C LYS A 179 -13.23 -17.69 -0.07
N ALA A 180 -13.37 -17.25 1.18
CA ALA A 180 -14.56 -16.54 1.65
C ALA A 180 -14.78 -15.20 0.93
N GLU A 181 -13.69 -14.54 0.54
CA GLU A 181 -13.75 -13.34 -0.30
C GLU A 181 -14.03 -13.68 -1.78
N GLY A 182 -14.01 -14.97 -2.17
CA GLY A 182 -14.32 -15.45 -3.52
C GLY A 182 -13.21 -15.20 -4.54
N TRP A 183 -11.95 -15.08 -4.12
CA TRP A 183 -10.83 -14.83 -5.05
C TRP A 183 -10.45 -16.06 -5.88
N ASP A 184 -10.70 -17.26 -5.38
CA ASP A 184 -10.51 -18.53 -6.09
C ASP A 184 -11.42 -18.66 -7.31
N SER A 185 -12.67 -18.18 -7.20
CA SER A 185 -13.63 -18.13 -8.32
C SER A 185 -13.18 -17.19 -9.46
N LEU A 186 -12.21 -16.31 -9.19
CA LEU A 186 -11.60 -15.39 -10.15
C LEU A 186 -10.26 -15.90 -10.68
N ASN A 187 -9.97 -17.20 -10.52
CA ASN A 187 -8.71 -17.83 -10.89
C ASN A 187 -7.48 -17.21 -10.21
N HIS A 188 -7.65 -16.48 -9.10
CA HIS A 188 -6.50 -16.10 -8.29
C HIS A 188 -6.09 -17.27 -7.40
N GLN A 189 -4.79 -17.52 -7.36
CA GLN A 189 -4.18 -18.50 -6.46
C GLN A 189 -3.18 -17.78 -5.55
N PRO A 190 -3.23 -17.97 -4.22
CA PRO A 190 -2.31 -17.31 -3.30
C PRO A 190 -0.83 -17.60 -3.60
N ASP A 191 -0.54 -18.82 -4.06
CA ASP A 191 0.80 -19.34 -4.35
C ASP A 191 1.32 -18.94 -5.75
N ALA A 192 0.45 -18.48 -6.65
CA ALA A 192 0.84 -18.20 -8.02
C ALA A 192 1.86 -17.07 -8.10
N THR A 193 3.01 -17.34 -8.73
CA THR A 193 4.13 -16.39 -8.84
C THR A 193 4.13 -15.59 -10.13
N GLY A 194 3.17 -15.78 -11.05
CA GLY A 194 3.18 -15.18 -12.39
C GLY A 194 2.72 -13.72 -12.50
N ALA A 195 2.73 -12.95 -11.41
CA ALA A 195 2.34 -11.54 -11.44
C ALA A 195 3.12 -10.71 -10.43
N ASN A 196 3.38 -9.44 -10.77
CA ASN A 196 3.79 -8.45 -9.79
C ASN A 196 2.67 -8.18 -8.78
N ARG A 197 3.05 -7.78 -7.56
CA ARG A 197 2.13 -7.60 -6.44
C ARG A 197 2.26 -6.22 -5.84
N THR A 198 1.12 -5.63 -5.50
CA THR A 198 1.00 -4.41 -4.71
C THR A 198 0.24 -4.74 -3.42
N GLY A 199 0.62 -4.12 -2.31
CA GLY A 199 -0.14 -4.26 -1.07
C GLY A 199 0.10 -3.14 -0.07
N ILE A 200 -0.73 -3.11 0.97
CA ILE A 200 -0.57 -2.19 2.09
C ILE A 200 -0.59 -3.01 3.38
N GLY A 201 0.50 -2.95 4.14
CA GLY A 201 0.60 -3.49 5.49
C GLY A 201 0.34 -2.40 6.53
N VAL A 202 -0.25 -2.78 7.67
CA VAL A 202 -0.47 -1.91 8.83
C VAL A 202 0.38 -2.39 9.99
N LYS A 203 1.09 -1.47 10.64
CA LYS A 203 1.84 -1.74 11.87
C LYS A 203 1.58 -0.63 12.89
N TYR A 204 1.41 -1.03 14.14
CA TYR A 204 1.26 -0.10 15.26
C TYR A 204 2.62 0.08 15.92
N GLU A 205 3.13 1.30 15.95
CA GLU A 205 4.45 1.66 16.47
C GLU A 205 4.29 2.88 17.38
N ASN A 206 4.71 2.77 18.65
CA ASN A 206 4.60 3.83 19.65
C ASN A 206 3.18 4.42 19.78
N GLY A 207 2.16 3.55 19.74
CA GLY A 207 0.76 3.96 19.83
C GLY A 207 0.18 4.61 18.57
N GLN A 208 0.94 4.67 17.47
CA GLN A 208 0.53 5.30 16.20
C GLN A 208 0.45 4.26 15.08
N SER A 209 -0.43 4.52 14.10
CA SER A 209 -0.58 3.63 12.93
C SER A 209 0.40 4.03 11.83
N TYR A 210 1.24 3.10 11.40
CA TYR A 210 2.09 3.21 10.24
C TYR A 210 1.62 2.28 9.12
N LEU A 211 1.68 2.79 7.90
CA LEU A 211 1.40 2.04 6.68
C LEU A 211 2.70 1.71 5.96
N TYR A 212 2.75 0.50 5.43
CA TYR A 212 3.85 0.00 4.61
C TYR A 212 3.28 -0.28 3.22
N LEU A 213 3.64 0.55 2.23
CA LEU A 213 3.15 0.49 0.87
C LEU A 213 4.11 -0.33 0.01
N PHE A 214 3.70 -1.50 -0.46
CA PHE A 214 4.55 -2.48 -1.14
C PHE A 214 4.33 -2.48 -2.65
N THR A 215 5.43 -2.58 -3.40
CA THR A 215 5.43 -3.09 -4.78
C THR A 215 6.50 -4.15 -4.96
N SER A 216 6.19 -5.25 -5.63
CA SER A 216 7.18 -6.28 -5.92
C SER A 216 8.19 -5.79 -6.97
N LYS A 217 9.43 -6.23 -6.85
CA LYS A 217 10.53 -5.98 -7.80
C LYS A 217 10.54 -6.96 -8.97
N LYS A 218 9.86 -8.09 -8.81
CA LYS A 218 9.70 -9.19 -9.76
C LYS A 218 8.38 -9.90 -9.51
N HIS A 219 7.98 -10.77 -10.43
CA HIS A 219 6.76 -11.58 -10.27
C HIS A 219 6.88 -12.46 -9.01
N THR A 220 5.82 -12.50 -8.21
CA THR A 220 5.83 -13.16 -6.90
C THR A 220 4.43 -13.56 -6.43
N SER A 221 4.36 -14.44 -5.44
CA SER A 221 3.10 -14.90 -4.84
C SER A 221 2.52 -13.91 -3.83
N LEU A 222 1.21 -14.03 -3.55
CA LEU A 222 0.55 -13.31 -2.46
C LEU A 222 1.07 -13.79 -1.10
N ILE A 223 1.48 -15.05 -1.01
CA ILE A 223 2.13 -15.61 0.18
C ILE A 223 3.45 -14.92 0.47
N ASN A 224 4.28 -14.66 -0.55
CA ASN A 224 5.54 -13.94 -0.33
C ASN A 224 5.29 -12.49 0.12
N LEU A 225 4.31 -11.80 -0.49
CA LEU A 225 3.89 -10.47 -0.02
C LEU A 225 3.46 -10.51 1.45
N ARG A 226 2.62 -11.48 1.82
CA ARG A 226 2.16 -11.72 3.19
C ARG A 226 3.31 -11.95 4.16
N ASN A 227 4.24 -12.84 3.81
CA ASN A 227 5.37 -13.21 4.65
C ASN A 227 6.34 -12.03 4.82
N THR A 228 6.56 -11.25 3.76
CA THR A 228 7.34 -10.01 3.82
C THR A 228 6.68 -8.99 4.76
N MET A 229 5.36 -8.81 4.69
CA MET A 229 4.62 -7.97 5.64
C MET A 229 4.81 -8.44 7.09
N LYS A 230 4.68 -9.76 7.35
CA LYS A 230 4.90 -10.35 8.68
C LYS A 230 6.29 -10.07 9.20
N ALA A 231 7.32 -10.25 8.37
CA ALA A 231 8.72 -10.05 8.76
C ALA A 231 9.03 -8.58 9.10
N LEU A 232 8.39 -7.61 8.43
CA LEU A 232 8.49 -6.19 8.78
C LEU A 232 7.69 -5.81 10.04
N GLY A 233 7.02 -6.79 10.66
CA GLY A 233 6.22 -6.64 11.85
C GLY A 233 4.80 -6.11 11.59
N CYS A 234 4.37 -6.06 10.32
CA CYS A 234 3.00 -5.70 10.01
C CYS A 234 2.05 -6.72 10.65
N LYS A 235 0.89 -6.20 11.02
CA LYS A 235 -0.10 -6.83 11.86
C LYS A 235 -1.37 -7.11 11.07
N GLU A 236 -1.64 -6.29 10.07
CA GLU A 236 -2.77 -6.43 9.16
C GLU A 236 -2.31 -6.02 7.77
N GLY A 237 -3.08 -6.34 6.73
CA GLY A 237 -2.74 -5.90 5.40
C GLY A 237 -3.71 -6.36 4.33
N ILE A 238 -3.70 -5.65 3.22
CA ILE A 238 -4.43 -5.97 2.00
C ILE A 238 -3.47 -6.09 0.81
N TRP A 239 -3.78 -6.94 -0.17
CA TRP A 239 -3.23 -6.77 -1.52
C TRP A 239 -4.14 -5.90 -2.35
N LEU A 240 -3.55 -5.19 -3.30
CA LEU A 240 -4.22 -4.36 -4.29
C LEU A 240 -4.06 -4.99 -5.68
N ASP A 241 -4.52 -4.28 -6.69
CA ASP A 241 -4.32 -4.67 -8.09
C ASP A 241 -2.84 -4.82 -8.42
N GLY A 242 -2.51 -5.87 -9.16
CA GLY A 242 -1.15 -6.33 -9.42
C GLY A 242 -0.85 -6.45 -10.92
N GLY A 243 0.09 -7.33 -11.26
CA GLY A 243 0.64 -7.43 -12.63
C GLY A 243 1.12 -6.07 -13.10
N HIS A 244 0.79 -5.71 -14.35
CA HIS A 244 1.19 -4.43 -14.95
C HIS A 244 0.61 -3.19 -14.27
N SER A 245 -0.34 -3.33 -13.34
CA SER A 245 -0.84 -2.23 -12.51
C SER A 245 0.08 -1.90 -11.35
N THR A 246 1.05 -2.76 -11.05
CA THR A 246 2.03 -2.57 -9.98
C THR A 246 2.95 -1.40 -10.33
N GLN A 247 2.80 -0.29 -9.60
CA GLN A 247 3.54 0.93 -9.87
C GLN A 247 3.89 1.65 -8.58
N MET A 248 5.07 2.28 -8.53
CA MET A 248 5.54 3.09 -7.42
C MET A 248 6.26 4.33 -7.94
N GLN A 249 6.03 5.47 -7.28
CA GLN A 249 6.87 6.65 -7.42
C GLN A 249 7.28 7.13 -6.03
N VAL A 250 8.58 7.25 -5.76
CA VAL A 250 9.07 7.63 -4.41
C VAL A 250 10.45 8.29 -4.47
N LYS A 251 10.79 9.23 -3.58
CA LYS A 251 12.18 9.70 -3.50
C LYS A 251 13.03 8.62 -2.84
N THR A 252 14.19 8.37 -3.41
CA THR A 252 15.20 7.44 -2.88
C THR A 252 16.44 8.18 -2.39
N SER A 253 16.48 9.50 -2.61
CA SER A 253 17.41 10.45 -2.00
C SER A 253 16.87 11.88 -2.21
N PRO A 254 17.52 12.94 -1.70
CA PRO A 254 17.10 14.31 -1.99
C PRO A 254 17.06 14.66 -3.49
N THR A 255 17.89 14.01 -4.31
CA THR A 255 18.03 14.27 -5.75
C THR A 255 17.49 13.16 -6.64
N ASN A 256 17.19 11.97 -6.10
CA ASN A 256 16.75 10.82 -6.89
C ASN A 256 15.32 10.43 -6.58
N THR A 257 14.58 10.11 -7.63
CA THR A 257 13.21 9.57 -7.56
C THR A 257 13.18 8.23 -8.27
N LEU A 258 12.74 7.18 -7.58
CA LEU A 258 12.35 5.94 -8.21
C LEU A 258 11.01 6.13 -8.91
N LYS A 259 10.96 5.77 -10.18
CA LYS A 259 9.75 5.63 -10.97
C LYS A 259 9.66 4.19 -11.47
N PHE A 260 8.94 3.36 -10.74
CA PHE A 260 8.74 1.95 -11.05
C PHE A 260 7.35 1.74 -11.63
N ALA A 261 7.28 1.09 -12.79
CA ALA A 261 6.05 0.57 -13.35
C ALA A 261 6.39 -0.58 -14.30
N GLU A 262 5.59 -1.64 -14.26
CA GLU A 262 5.76 -2.75 -15.19
C GLU A 262 5.09 -2.40 -16.54
N PRO A 263 5.82 -2.48 -17.67
CA PRO A 263 5.24 -2.23 -18.99
C PRO A 263 4.26 -3.34 -19.37
N TYR A 264 3.23 -2.99 -20.12
CA TYR A 264 2.25 -3.88 -20.75
C TYR A 264 2.22 -3.53 -22.25
N GLU A 265 2.50 -4.50 -23.13
CA GLU A 265 2.45 -4.28 -24.59
C GLU A 265 3.26 -3.04 -25.06
N GLY A 266 4.43 -2.80 -24.45
CA GLY A 266 5.31 -1.67 -24.80
C GLY A 266 4.90 -0.31 -24.20
N GLN A 267 3.85 -0.23 -23.38
CA GLN A 267 3.41 1.00 -22.71
C GLN A 267 3.19 0.80 -21.20
N LEU A 268 3.23 1.89 -20.43
CA LEU A 268 2.85 1.81 -19.01
C LEU A 268 1.33 1.76 -18.87
N ARG A 269 0.82 0.78 -18.12
CA ARG A 269 -0.62 0.63 -17.88
C ARG A 269 -1.17 1.84 -17.12
N ARG A 270 -2.33 2.35 -17.52
CA ARG A 270 -3.04 3.40 -16.78
C ARG A 270 -3.74 2.79 -15.57
N ILE A 271 -3.71 3.48 -14.44
CA ILE A 271 -4.43 3.08 -13.22
C ILE A 271 -5.52 4.12 -12.91
N HIS A 272 -6.66 3.67 -12.39
CA HIS A 272 -7.73 4.59 -11.99
C HIS A 272 -7.36 5.36 -10.74
N HIS A 273 -6.81 4.64 -9.76
CA HIS A 273 -6.58 5.13 -8.42
C HIS A 273 -5.14 4.92 -7.98
N ALA A 274 -4.64 5.82 -7.15
CA ALA A 274 -3.37 5.70 -6.46
C ALA A 274 -3.55 5.97 -4.95
N VAL A 275 -2.71 5.33 -4.14
CA VAL A 275 -2.52 5.72 -2.73
C VAL A 275 -1.24 6.52 -2.67
N THR A 276 -1.37 7.79 -2.30
CA THR A 276 -0.30 8.78 -2.44
C THR A 276 0.10 9.38 -1.11
N LEU A 277 1.35 9.77 -0.99
CA LEU A 277 1.89 10.54 0.12
C LEU A 277 1.39 11.98 0.04
N ILE A 278 0.90 12.52 1.15
CA ILE A 278 0.51 13.93 1.26
C ILE A 278 1.78 14.80 1.31
N ASN A 279 2.72 14.44 2.18
CA ASN A 279 4.05 15.04 2.26
C ASN A 279 5.09 14.09 1.64
N LYS A 280 5.90 14.65 0.73
CA LYS A 280 6.89 13.95 -0.09
C LYS A 280 8.33 14.10 0.43
N ASN A 281 8.50 14.79 1.57
CA ASN A 281 9.80 15.16 2.13
C ASN A 281 10.00 14.66 3.55
#